data_AF-A0A9P7N0P6-F1
#
_entry.id   AF-A0A9P7N0P6-F1
#
_cell.length_a   1.000
_cell.length_b   1.000
_cell.length_c   1.000
_cell.angle_alpha   90.00
_cell.angle_beta   90.00
_cell.angle_gamma   90.00
#
_symmetry.space_group_name_H-M   'P 1'
#
loop_
_entity.id
_entity.type
_entity.pdbx_description
1 polymer ?
#
loop_
_entity_poly.entity_id
_entity_poly.type
_entity_poly.pdbx_seq_one_letter_code
_entity_poly.pdbx_strand_id
1 'polypeptide(L)'
;MATTAESPLDQAAGPDVHDRPDADAPEPKQNGQNSHKLPRPASMSLKKAVKSKKPPGGFDQTPLPNAPPGYTVRFCFKYAANLPPGDLTTVSSDPFLTATLKASNPKRHKEEPDLVHRTQTKRRTTEPEWNEDWIVANVPASGFTLKCRLYDEDSPDKDDRLGNVTVKVPQLFEDWDGIPAPGREFDAKKRIISKRALVLKAITTCFNADMHVTPRLCITMEILGKSDPPHAQMYTVGPTRWTKHFSPMIGRLTGTKVNTDAEQDHEKHGSKEEDSKKKKSQKYDFQANEMQLQGPVPPELYHRFVEFRPIIGSMFSSTGLRGKILNLALHKQHNRIYNFDQSTEWGSFEPCSSQAALSFLRLAHFDEGGRVFTYVLTLDGTFRFTETGKEFGIDLLSKHTMHSNVAPYIACSGEFFIRRLERPVSSDDPKPKEKVHPDDEIAGGPPQDDPPTDPSFYQLVIDNDSGTYRPDKSILPKLKAFLEKNFPGLGVVAMHWETERLKEMKQAQRDTKKNEGRMINVVMNRSASSISSAESRLEARDSTWEAGGKSKREAALAAVEDPSQLKQAIKGALPGKKGEASAAT
;
A
#
# COMPACT_ATOMS: atom_id res chain seq x y z
N MET A 1 54.97 -2.01 41.04
CA MET A 1 55.16 -1.11 42.20
C MET A 1 53.95 -0.18 42.21
N ALA A 2 52.78 -0.52 42.77
CA ALA A 2 52.43 -0.69 44.18
C ALA A 2 52.69 0.57 45.02
N THR A 3 51.60 1.16 45.56
CA THR A 3 51.36 1.95 46.81
C THR A 3 50.41 3.14 46.58
N THR A 4 49.11 3.07 46.92
CA THR A 4 48.43 3.49 48.19
C THR A 4 48.30 5.02 48.34
N ALA A 5 47.10 5.63 48.27
CA ALA A 5 46.03 5.74 49.29
C ALA A 5 46.38 6.69 50.45
N GLU A 6 45.58 7.75 50.66
CA GLU A 6 44.96 8.18 51.95
C GLU A 6 44.44 9.65 51.92
N SER A 7 43.17 9.81 52.29
CA SER A 7 42.60 10.97 53.04
C SER A 7 42.39 10.49 54.49
N PRO A 8 42.16 11.30 55.56
CA PRO A 8 40.89 12.03 55.80
C PRO A 8 40.93 13.22 56.81
N LEU A 9 39.74 13.65 57.29
CA LEU A 9 39.35 14.48 58.47
C LEU A 9 38.92 15.95 58.16
N ASP A 10 37.84 16.55 58.70
CA ASP A 10 36.66 16.11 59.49
C ASP A 10 35.68 17.32 59.67
N GLN A 11 34.37 17.05 59.86
CA GLN A 11 33.32 17.79 60.65
C GLN A 11 33.00 19.31 60.39
N ALA A 12 31.79 19.89 60.54
CA ALA A 12 30.45 19.51 61.01
C ALA A 12 29.38 20.62 60.75
N ALA A 13 28.12 20.20 60.53
CA ALA A 13 26.84 20.71 61.09
C ALA A 13 26.14 22.03 60.64
N GLY A 14 24.81 21.92 60.42
CA GLY A 14 23.81 22.99 60.14
C GLY A 14 23.34 23.79 61.38
N PRO A 15 22.26 24.62 61.31
CA PRO A 15 20.89 24.14 61.11
C PRO A 15 19.90 25.07 60.33
N ASP A 16 18.64 24.63 60.26
CA ASP A 16 17.38 25.16 59.68
C ASP A 16 16.91 26.58 60.10
N VAL A 17 15.96 27.14 59.30
CA VAL A 17 14.57 27.57 59.68
C VAL A 17 14.06 28.81 58.89
N HIS A 18 12.80 28.69 58.40
CA HIS A 18 11.71 29.66 58.05
C HIS A 18 12.01 31.18 57.91
N ASP A 19 11.39 31.98 57.03
CA ASP A 19 9.94 32.23 56.95
C ASP A 19 9.59 33.19 55.77
N ARG A 20 8.33 33.19 55.31
CA ARG A 20 7.75 34.25 54.44
C ARG A 20 7.15 35.37 55.33
N PRO A 21 6.79 36.54 54.77
CA PRO A 21 5.34 36.76 54.57
C PRO A 21 4.92 37.62 53.35
N ASP A 22 3.64 37.49 53.02
CA ASP A 22 2.80 38.29 52.12
C ASP A 22 2.51 39.72 52.64
N ALA A 23 2.10 40.65 51.75
CA ALA A 23 0.77 41.33 51.79
C ALA A 23 0.69 42.69 51.02
N ASP A 24 -0.43 42.81 50.28
CA ASP A 24 -1.31 43.97 50.02
C ASP A 24 -0.95 45.19 49.12
N ALA A 25 -1.60 45.23 47.95
CA ALA A 25 -2.64 46.18 47.43
C ALA A 25 -2.55 47.69 47.78
N PRO A 26 -2.98 48.65 46.89
CA PRO A 26 -4.36 48.73 46.35
C PRO A 26 -4.57 49.30 44.92
N GLU A 27 -5.80 49.10 44.40
CA GLU A 27 -6.40 49.77 43.23
C GLU A 27 -6.56 51.29 43.40
N PRO A 28 -6.87 52.04 42.32
CA PRO A 28 -8.22 52.63 42.29
C PRO A 28 -8.95 52.54 40.94
N LYS A 29 -10.29 52.48 41.02
CA LYS A 29 -11.27 52.64 39.94
C LYS A 29 -11.81 54.07 39.92
N GLN A 30 -12.13 54.63 38.74
CA GLN A 30 -13.46 55.22 38.44
C GLN A 30 -13.63 55.70 36.97
N ASN A 31 -14.70 55.17 36.35
CA ASN A 31 -15.64 55.65 35.33
C ASN A 31 -15.38 56.85 34.37
N GLY A 32 -15.73 56.62 33.09
CA GLY A 32 -16.20 57.63 32.13
C GLY A 32 -16.71 57.00 30.82
N GLN A 33 -17.99 57.20 30.48
CA GLN A 33 -18.70 56.63 29.30
C GLN A 33 -18.48 57.41 27.99
N ASN A 34 -18.63 56.67 26.87
CA ASN A 34 -19.08 57.05 25.52
C ASN A 34 -18.18 57.87 24.57
N SER A 35 -17.69 57.22 23.51
CA SER A 35 -18.09 57.54 22.12
C SER A 35 -17.60 56.48 21.12
N HIS A 36 -18.51 56.09 20.21
CA HIS A 36 -18.29 55.11 19.15
C HIS A 36 -17.27 55.59 18.09
N LYS A 37 -16.25 54.77 17.81
CA LYS A 37 -15.54 54.74 16.51
C LYS A 37 -15.22 53.29 16.11
N LEU A 38 -15.76 52.86 14.96
CA LEU A 38 -15.47 51.57 14.35
C LEU A 38 -13.97 51.46 13.97
N PRO A 39 -13.27 50.37 14.29
CA PRO A 39 -11.96 50.09 13.70
C PRO A 39 -12.14 49.47 12.31
N ARG A 40 -11.52 50.09 11.30
CA ARG A 40 -11.33 49.55 9.95
C ARG A 40 -10.59 48.21 9.99
N PRO A 41 -10.89 47.25 9.10
CA PRO A 41 -10.27 45.94 9.14
C PRO A 41 -8.78 46.02 8.74
N ALA A 42 -7.91 45.52 9.61
CA ALA A 42 -6.51 45.25 9.33
C ALA A 42 -6.39 44.05 8.36
N SER A 43 -6.76 44.25 7.10
CA SER A 43 -6.72 43.19 6.05
C SER A 43 -5.71 43.44 4.94
N MET A 44 -4.69 44.26 5.18
CA MET A 44 -3.63 44.52 4.18
C MET A 44 -2.18 44.32 4.65
N SER A 45 -1.94 43.88 5.89
CA SER A 45 -0.58 43.67 6.41
C SER A 45 -0.16 42.19 6.53
N LEU A 46 -1.07 41.24 6.32
CA LEU A 46 -0.78 39.79 6.45
C LEU A 46 -0.38 39.10 5.13
N LYS A 47 -0.26 39.84 4.02
CA LYS A 47 0.05 39.26 2.69
C LYS A 47 1.54 39.28 2.30
N LYS A 48 2.46 39.58 3.22
CA LYS A 48 3.91 39.67 2.89
C LYS A 48 4.87 38.87 3.79
N ALA A 49 4.39 37.91 4.58
CA ALA A 49 5.26 37.12 5.47
C ALA A 49 5.01 35.60 5.47
N VAL A 50 4.54 35.02 4.36
CA VAL A 50 4.62 33.56 4.16
C VAL A 50 5.59 33.30 3.02
N LYS A 51 6.89 33.34 3.32
CA LYS A 51 7.87 32.59 2.52
C LYS A 51 7.42 31.14 2.56
N SER A 52 7.19 30.55 1.39
CA SER A 52 6.76 29.18 1.15
C SER A 52 7.66 28.17 1.89
N LYS A 53 7.26 27.76 3.11
CA LYS A 53 7.81 26.54 3.70
C LYS A 53 7.30 25.39 2.84
N LYS A 54 8.22 24.58 2.29
CA LYS A 54 7.85 23.31 1.64
C LYS A 54 6.98 22.51 2.63
N PRO A 55 5.86 21.91 2.18
CA PRO A 55 5.04 21.09 3.06
C PRO A 55 5.89 19.96 3.66
N PRO A 56 5.68 19.60 4.94
CA PRO A 56 6.49 18.56 5.57
C PRO A 56 6.26 17.21 4.91
N GLY A 57 7.32 16.42 4.81
CA GLY A 57 7.37 15.15 4.10
C GLY A 57 8.22 15.21 2.83
N GLY A 58 8.15 14.16 2.02
CA GLY A 58 8.99 13.98 0.83
C GLY A 58 10.24 13.16 1.12
N PHE A 59 11.31 13.46 0.39
CA PHE A 59 12.62 12.83 0.59
C PHE A 59 13.16 13.08 2.00
N ASP A 60 13.48 12.00 2.69
CA ASP A 60 13.94 12.02 4.07
C ASP A 60 15.38 11.49 4.14
N GLN A 61 16.28 12.37 4.56
CA GLN A 61 17.73 12.12 4.61
C GLN A 61 18.18 11.47 5.92
N THR A 62 17.25 11.08 6.80
CA THR A 62 17.59 10.42 8.06
C THR A 62 18.40 9.15 7.76
N PRO A 63 19.67 9.08 8.20
CA PRO A 63 20.52 7.93 7.92
C PRO A 63 20.02 6.70 8.66
N LEU A 64 20.41 5.52 8.20
CA LEU A 64 20.17 4.31 8.98
C LEU A 64 20.94 4.43 10.32
N PRO A 65 20.29 4.07 11.44
CA PRO A 65 20.98 3.98 12.71
C PRO A 65 22.08 2.91 12.65
N ASN A 66 23.14 3.09 13.44
CA ASN A 66 24.17 2.06 13.56
C ASN A 66 23.58 0.84 14.29
N ALA A 67 23.80 -0.35 13.73
CA ALA A 67 23.42 -1.61 14.35
C ALA A 67 24.48 -2.68 14.06
N PRO A 68 24.71 -3.62 15.00
CA PRO A 68 25.56 -4.78 14.74
C PRO A 68 24.92 -5.69 13.67
N PRO A 69 25.71 -6.54 13.01
CA PRO A 69 25.19 -7.54 12.08
C PRO A 69 24.12 -8.42 12.75
N GLY A 70 22.99 -8.57 12.06
CA GLY A 70 21.95 -9.53 12.44
C GLY A 70 22.18 -10.90 11.80
N TYR A 71 21.17 -11.76 11.93
CA TYR A 71 21.10 -13.07 11.31
C TYR A 71 20.06 -13.08 10.19
N THR A 72 20.34 -13.90 9.19
CA THR A 72 19.38 -14.26 8.15
C THR A 72 18.61 -15.47 8.65
N VAL A 73 17.29 -15.32 8.81
CA VAL A 73 16.42 -16.36 9.36
C VAL A 73 15.42 -16.78 8.30
N ARG A 74 15.33 -18.08 8.05
CA ARG A 74 14.29 -18.71 7.24
C ARG A 74 13.15 -19.15 8.16
N PHE A 75 11.96 -18.62 7.90
CA PHE A 75 10.71 -19.09 8.49
C PHE A 75 9.99 -19.95 7.45
N CYS A 76 9.57 -21.16 7.80
CA CYS A 76 8.67 -21.95 6.95
C CYS A 76 7.31 -22.10 7.65
N PHE A 77 6.25 -21.62 7.01
CA PHE A 77 4.88 -21.83 7.46
C PHE A 77 4.36 -23.11 6.83
N LYS A 78 4.39 -24.22 7.57
CA LYS A 78 4.07 -25.55 7.03
C LYS A 78 2.58 -25.73 6.81
N TYR A 79 1.83 -25.80 7.91
CA TYR A 79 0.38 -26.03 7.89
C TYR A 79 -0.29 -25.44 9.14
N ALA A 80 -1.60 -25.28 9.06
CA ALA A 80 -2.44 -25.13 10.25
C ALA A 80 -3.44 -26.28 10.31
N ALA A 81 -3.87 -26.58 11.52
CA ALA A 81 -4.83 -27.64 11.78
C ALA A 81 -5.95 -27.16 12.69
N ASN A 82 -7.10 -27.82 12.59
CA ASN A 82 -8.27 -27.60 13.43
C ASN A 82 -8.78 -26.16 13.41
N LEU A 83 -8.72 -25.51 12.25
CA LEU A 83 -9.28 -24.17 12.10
C LEU A 83 -10.81 -24.22 12.23
N PRO A 84 -11.45 -23.22 12.86
CA PRO A 84 -12.90 -23.14 12.86
C PRO A 84 -13.40 -22.92 11.42
N PRO A 85 -14.54 -23.49 11.04
CA PRO A 85 -15.13 -23.21 9.74
C PRO A 85 -15.56 -21.75 9.64
N GLY A 86 -15.52 -21.19 8.43
CA GLY A 86 -15.97 -19.84 8.05
C GLY A 86 -17.30 -19.81 7.33
N ASP A 87 -17.66 -20.92 6.69
CA ASP A 87 -18.93 -21.12 6.02
C ASP A 87 -19.74 -22.27 6.65
N LEU A 88 -21.00 -21.99 6.99
CA LEU A 88 -21.98 -22.95 7.53
C LEU A 88 -22.33 -24.07 6.55
N THR A 89 -22.39 -23.75 5.26
CA THR A 89 -22.92 -24.67 4.25
C THR A 89 -21.93 -25.75 3.87
N THR A 90 -20.65 -25.39 3.81
CA THR A 90 -19.56 -26.29 3.44
C THR A 90 -18.77 -26.80 4.64
N VAL A 91 -18.99 -26.23 5.83
CA VAL A 91 -18.19 -26.50 7.04
C VAL A 91 -16.69 -26.37 6.75
N SER A 92 -16.35 -25.34 5.96
CA SER A 92 -14.99 -25.09 5.50
C SER A 92 -14.62 -23.63 5.64
N SER A 93 -13.34 -23.33 5.39
CA SER A 93 -12.77 -21.99 5.37
C SER A 93 -11.89 -21.84 4.14
N ASP A 94 -11.57 -20.61 3.80
CA ASP A 94 -10.51 -20.24 2.86
C ASP A 94 -9.31 -19.66 3.63
N PRO A 95 -8.57 -20.48 4.40
CA PRO A 95 -7.59 -19.97 5.33
C PRO A 95 -6.32 -19.41 4.67
N PHE A 96 -5.84 -18.30 5.22
CA PHE A 96 -4.51 -17.77 4.99
C PHE A 96 -3.86 -17.27 6.28
N LEU A 97 -2.53 -17.13 6.26
CA LEU A 97 -1.75 -16.64 7.37
C LEU A 97 -1.18 -15.26 7.06
N THR A 98 -1.23 -14.35 8.03
CA THR A 98 -0.39 -13.14 8.05
C THR A 98 0.62 -13.23 9.19
N ALA A 99 1.90 -13.28 8.87
CA ALA A 99 3.00 -13.25 9.81
C ALA A 99 3.59 -11.83 9.89
N THR A 100 3.64 -11.24 11.09
CA THR A 100 4.29 -9.95 11.35
C THR A 100 5.53 -10.19 12.20
N LEU A 101 6.70 -9.78 11.71
CA LEU A 101 7.95 -9.90 12.43
C LEU A 101 8.29 -8.58 13.12
N LYS A 102 8.54 -8.64 14.43
CA LYS A 102 8.94 -7.49 15.25
C LYS A 102 10.21 -7.83 15.99
N ALA A 103 11.20 -6.95 15.92
CA ALA A 103 12.45 -7.10 16.65
C ALA A 103 12.90 -5.74 17.21
N SER A 104 14.01 -5.72 17.93
CA SER A 104 14.54 -4.50 18.57
C SER A 104 15.39 -3.65 17.62
N ASN A 105 15.38 -3.90 16.31
CA ASN A 105 16.11 -3.08 15.34
C ASN A 105 15.68 -1.61 15.49
N PRO A 106 16.65 -0.69 15.56
CA PRO A 106 16.33 0.72 15.57
C PRO A 106 15.70 1.12 14.24
N LYS A 107 14.52 1.73 14.30
CA LYS A 107 13.83 2.34 13.16
C LYS A 107 14.26 3.79 13.04
N ARG A 108 14.29 4.36 11.82
CA ARG A 108 14.53 5.81 11.67
C ARG A 108 13.37 6.60 12.26
N HIS A 109 12.16 6.12 12.00
CA HIS A 109 10.93 6.70 12.52
C HIS A 109 9.98 5.63 13.08
N LYS A 110 9.18 6.02 14.09
CA LYS A 110 8.28 5.11 14.79
C LYS A 110 7.17 4.58 13.88
N GLU A 111 6.80 5.38 12.87
CA GLU A 111 5.75 5.10 11.90
C GLU A 111 6.20 4.14 10.79
N GLU A 112 7.47 3.72 10.75
CA GLU A 112 7.92 2.70 9.80
C GLU A 112 7.12 1.40 9.97
N PRO A 113 6.58 0.83 8.87
CA PRO A 113 5.83 -0.41 8.93
C PRO A 113 6.70 -1.56 9.44
N ASP A 114 6.07 -2.53 10.08
CA ASP A 114 6.73 -3.80 10.39
C ASP A 114 6.78 -4.68 9.12
N LEU A 115 7.73 -5.62 9.07
CA LEU A 115 7.78 -6.61 8.01
C LEU A 115 6.60 -7.58 8.15
N VAL A 116 5.91 -7.82 7.03
CA VAL A 116 4.70 -8.65 6.98
C VAL A 116 4.80 -9.62 5.82
N HIS A 117 4.54 -10.88 6.10
CA HIS A 117 4.38 -11.94 5.10
C HIS A 117 2.96 -12.47 5.14
N ARG A 118 2.31 -12.56 3.98
CA ARG A 118 1.00 -13.21 3.81
C ARG A 118 1.20 -14.53 3.07
N THR A 119 0.73 -15.66 3.57
CA THR A 119 0.74 -16.91 2.80
C THR A 119 -0.37 -16.92 1.76
N GLN A 120 -0.40 -17.91 0.89
CA GLN A 120 -1.51 -18.12 -0.02
C GLN A 120 -2.79 -18.50 0.72
N THR A 121 -3.92 -18.20 0.08
CA THR A 121 -5.22 -18.70 0.53
C THR A 121 -5.36 -20.14 0.05
N LYS A 122 -5.55 -21.07 0.98
CA LYS A 122 -5.97 -22.44 0.64
C LYS A 122 -7.48 -22.49 0.70
N ARG A 123 -8.12 -22.97 -0.36
CA ARG A 123 -9.58 -22.89 -0.48
C ARG A 123 -10.27 -24.09 0.13
N ARG A 124 -11.43 -23.88 0.76
CA ARG A 124 -12.35 -24.91 1.27
C ARG A 124 -11.67 -25.96 2.15
N THR A 125 -10.86 -25.53 3.11
CA THR A 125 -10.16 -26.40 4.04
C THR A 125 -10.06 -25.79 5.43
N THR A 126 -10.13 -26.62 6.47
CA THR A 126 -9.79 -26.27 7.86
C THR A 126 -8.39 -26.76 8.27
N GLU A 127 -7.71 -27.45 7.36
CA GLU A 127 -6.38 -28.06 7.50
C GLU A 127 -5.48 -27.59 6.34
N PRO A 128 -5.15 -26.28 6.25
CA PRO A 128 -4.35 -25.77 5.16
C PRO A 128 -2.89 -26.17 5.26
N GLU A 129 -2.33 -26.68 4.16
CA GLU A 129 -0.89 -26.85 3.97
C GLU A 129 -0.35 -25.78 3.01
N TRP A 130 0.54 -24.92 3.50
CA TRP A 130 1.19 -23.87 2.72
C TRP A 130 2.58 -24.30 2.25
N ASN A 131 3.41 -24.79 3.17
CA ASN A 131 4.82 -25.06 2.95
C ASN A 131 5.54 -23.85 2.31
N GLU A 132 5.25 -22.65 2.83
CA GLU A 132 5.76 -21.39 2.29
C GLU A 132 6.91 -20.84 3.14
N ASP A 133 8.01 -20.53 2.47
CA ASP A 133 9.18 -19.91 3.08
C ASP A 133 9.08 -18.38 3.12
N TRP A 134 9.69 -17.81 4.15
CA TRP A 134 9.97 -16.40 4.28
C TRP A 134 11.35 -16.22 4.89
N ILE A 135 12.29 -15.73 4.09
CA ILE A 135 13.68 -15.51 4.47
C ILE A 135 13.85 -14.01 4.73
N VAL A 136 14.26 -13.68 5.95
CA VAL A 136 14.44 -12.30 6.41
C VAL A 136 15.86 -12.10 6.88
N ALA A 137 16.53 -11.08 6.36
CA ALA A 137 17.86 -10.67 6.80
C ALA A 137 17.80 -9.63 7.94
N ASN A 138 18.92 -9.48 8.62
CA ASN A 138 19.17 -8.50 9.69
C ASN A 138 18.25 -8.65 10.91
N VAL A 139 17.80 -9.87 11.21
CA VAL A 139 17.10 -10.18 12.46
C VAL A 139 18.13 -10.10 13.61
N PRO A 140 17.90 -9.30 14.67
CA PRO A 140 18.94 -8.95 15.60
C PRO A 140 19.22 -10.11 16.59
N ALA A 141 20.44 -10.15 17.11
CA ALA A 141 20.85 -11.15 18.10
C ALA A 141 20.02 -11.11 19.40
N SER A 142 19.40 -9.98 19.72
CA SER A 142 18.45 -9.79 20.83
C SER A 142 17.11 -10.49 20.64
N GLY A 143 16.93 -11.23 19.55
CA GLY A 143 15.74 -12.02 19.28
C GLY A 143 14.60 -11.23 18.63
N PHE A 144 13.44 -11.88 18.54
CA PHE A 144 12.29 -11.35 17.82
C PHE A 144 10.95 -11.91 18.36
N THR A 145 9.88 -11.26 17.94
CA THR A 145 8.50 -11.73 18.10
C THR A 145 7.88 -11.93 16.72
N LEU A 146 7.49 -13.16 16.42
CA LEU A 146 6.73 -13.51 15.22
C LEU A 146 5.25 -13.64 15.58
N LYS A 147 4.42 -12.74 15.05
CA LYS A 147 2.96 -12.75 15.26
C LYS A 147 2.27 -13.33 14.05
N CYS A 148 1.78 -14.55 14.18
CA CYS A 148 1.09 -15.31 13.16
C CYS A 148 -0.42 -15.21 13.38
N ARG A 149 -1.14 -14.58 12.47
CA ARG A 149 -2.60 -14.43 12.53
C ARG A 149 -3.23 -15.23 11.40
N LEU A 150 -4.17 -16.09 11.74
CA LEU A 150 -4.91 -16.94 10.81
C LEU A 150 -6.25 -16.28 10.50
N TYR A 151 -6.60 -16.29 9.22
CA TYR A 151 -7.78 -15.61 8.69
C TYR A 151 -8.53 -16.50 7.73
N ASP A 152 -9.81 -16.23 7.61
CA ASP A 152 -10.67 -16.70 6.53
C ASP A 152 -10.78 -15.63 5.46
N GLU A 153 -10.55 -15.99 4.20
CA GLU A 153 -10.64 -15.05 3.07
C GLU A 153 -12.11 -14.90 2.62
N ASP A 154 -12.77 -13.86 3.10
CA ASP A 154 -14.18 -13.56 2.79
C ASP A 154 -14.30 -12.39 1.80
N SER A 155 -13.88 -12.57 0.54
CA SER A 155 -14.05 -11.53 -0.49
C SER A 155 -15.51 -11.45 -0.96
N PRO A 156 -16.19 -10.28 -0.98
CA PRO A 156 -15.69 -8.90 -0.77
C PRO A 156 -15.96 -8.32 0.63
N ASP A 157 -16.36 -9.16 1.58
CA ASP A 157 -16.59 -8.79 2.98
C ASP A 157 -15.26 -8.67 3.74
N LYS A 158 -15.32 -8.64 5.08
CA LYS A 158 -14.15 -8.52 5.93
C LYS A 158 -13.73 -9.89 6.41
N ASP A 159 -12.47 -10.24 6.17
CA ASP A 159 -11.83 -11.47 6.63
C ASP A 159 -12.09 -11.78 8.12
N ASP A 160 -12.60 -12.98 8.36
CA ASP A 160 -12.83 -13.48 9.70
C ASP A 160 -11.55 -14.01 10.35
N ARG A 161 -11.41 -13.81 11.67
CA ARG A 161 -10.21 -14.27 12.40
C ARG A 161 -10.41 -15.71 12.85
N LEU A 162 -9.52 -16.60 12.41
CA LEU A 162 -9.54 -18.02 12.76
C LEU A 162 -8.64 -18.34 13.95
N GLY A 163 -7.59 -17.55 14.18
CA GLY A 163 -6.65 -17.79 15.27
C GLY A 163 -5.47 -16.83 15.33
N ASN A 164 -4.69 -16.93 16.40
CA ASN A 164 -3.46 -16.15 16.58
C ASN A 164 -2.44 -16.94 17.39
N VAL A 165 -1.24 -17.09 16.81
CA VAL A 165 -0.04 -17.65 17.44
C VAL A 165 1.00 -16.53 17.54
N THR A 166 1.67 -16.44 18.68
CA THR A 166 2.77 -15.50 18.87
C THR A 166 3.97 -16.27 19.39
N VAL A 167 4.99 -16.39 18.55
CA VAL A 167 6.28 -17.01 18.91
C VAL A 167 7.22 -15.89 19.35
N LYS A 168 7.87 -16.07 20.50
CA LYS A 168 8.88 -15.16 21.02
C LYS A 168 10.19 -15.92 21.15
N VAL A 169 11.21 -15.44 20.44
CA VAL A 169 12.57 -15.94 20.54
C VAL A 169 13.39 -14.87 21.25
N PRO A 170 13.91 -15.13 22.46
CA PRO A 170 14.55 -14.11 23.28
C PRO A 170 15.97 -13.75 22.84
N GLN A 171 16.65 -14.63 22.11
CA GLN A 171 18.01 -14.41 21.63
C GLN A 171 18.29 -15.28 20.41
N LEU A 172 19.11 -14.78 19.49
CA LEU A 172 19.70 -15.50 18.37
C LEU A 172 21.22 -15.50 18.48
N PHE A 173 21.83 -16.63 18.15
CA PHE A 173 23.27 -16.85 18.11
C PHE A 173 23.59 -17.87 17.02
N GLU A 174 24.87 -17.99 16.65
CA GLU A 174 25.32 -18.77 15.49
C GLU A 174 24.90 -20.24 15.56
N ASP A 175 25.05 -20.87 16.73
CA ASP A 175 24.66 -22.27 16.99
C ASP A 175 23.23 -22.38 17.57
N TRP A 176 22.33 -21.45 17.27
CA TRP A 176 20.96 -21.54 17.76
C TRP A 176 20.25 -22.72 17.10
N ASP A 177 19.82 -23.69 17.94
CA ASP A 177 19.13 -24.92 17.51
C ASP A 177 17.91 -24.69 16.60
N GLY A 178 17.33 -23.49 16.66
CA GLY A 178 16.19 -23.11 15.85
C GLY A 178 14.96 -23.97 16.11
N ILE A 179 14.17 -24.17 15.08
CA ILE A 179 13.06 -25.12 15.01
C ILE A 179 13.21 -25.86 13.68
N PRO A 180 14.05 -26.91 13.61
CA PRO A 180 14.29 -27.65 12.39
C PRO A 180 13.06 -28.49 11.99
N ALA A 181 13.10 -29.08 10.80
CA ALA A 181 12.12 -30.09 10.40
C ALA A 181 12.06 -31.24 11.45
N PRO A 182 10.86 -31.75 11.81
CA PRO A 182 9.57 -31.58 11.14
C PRO A 182 8.84 -30.26 11.43
N GLY A 183 9.33 -29.42 12.35
CA GLY A 183 8.72 -28.18 12.81
C GLY A 183 8.12 -28.30 14.21
N ARG A 184 7.67 -27.17 14.76
CA ARG A 184 6.97 -27.11 16.05
C ARG A 184 5.55 -26.64 15.87
N GLU A 185 4.63 -27.35 16.51
CA GLU A 185 3.23 -26.93 16.60
C GLU A 185 3.00 -25.97 17.76
N PHE A 186 2.17 -24.96 17.51
CA PHE A 186 1.75 -23.97 18.47
C PHE A 186 0.24 -23.87 18.52
N ASP A 187 -0.33 -23.88 19.72
CA ASP A 187 -1.76 -23.66 19.94
C ASP A 187 -2.15 -22.19 19.69
N ALA A 188 -3.15 -21.99 18.84
CA ALA A 188 -3.72 -20.69 18.57
C ALA A 188 -4.65 -20.23 19.69
N LYS A 189 -4.55 -18.95 20.06
CA LYS A 189 -5.38 -18.35 21.11
C LYS A 189 -6.84 -18.20 20.65
N LYS A 190 -7.73 -19.03 21.19
CA LYS A 190 -9.17 -19.05 20.89
C LYS A 190 -9.91 -17.72 21.16
N ARG A 191 -9.47 -16.94 22.16
CA ARG A 191 -10.11 -15.66 22.55
C ARG A 191 -10.04 -14.55 21.50
N ILE A 192 -9.31 -14.76 20.41
CA ILE A 192 -9.06 -13.78 19.35
C ILE A 192 -9.80 -14.17 18.04
N ILE A 193 -10.60 -15.25 18.08
CA ILE A 193 -11.47 -15.67 16.98
C ILE A 193 -12.58 -14.62 16.79
N SER A 194 -12.96 -14.34 15.54
CA SER A 194 -14.04 -13.38 15.27
C SER A 194 -15.38 -13.89 15.83
N LYS A 195 -16.28 -12.98 16.20
CA LYS A 195 -17.61 -13.37 16.73
C LYS A 195 -18.38 -14.25 15.75
N ARG A 196 -18.22 -14.02 14.45
CA ARG A 196 -18.83 -14.82 13.37
C ARG A 196 -18.30 -16.25 13.37
N ALA A 197 -16.98 -16.42 13.28
CA ALA A 197 -16.35 -17.74 13.34
C ALA A 197 -16.64 -18.48 14.66
N LEU A 198 -16.81 -17.77 15.78
CA LEU A 198 -17.18 -18.38 17.06
C LEU A 198 -18.63 -18.86 17.09
N VAL A 199 -19.58 -18.07 16.59
CA VAL A 199 -20.99 -18.49 16.43
C VAL A 199 -21.08 -19.69 15.50
N LEU A 200 -20.36 -19.62 14.38
CA LEU A 200 -20.29 -20.69 13.42
C LEU A 200 -19.74 -21.97 14.04
N LYS A 201 -18.59 -21.88 14.72
CA LYS A 201 -18.02 -22.99 15.48
C LYS A 201 -19.02 -23.58 16.48
N ALA A 202 -19.78 -22.76 17.20
CA ALA A 202 -20.77 -23.23 18.17
C ALA A 202 -21.88 -24.03 17.49
N ILE A 203 -22.41 -23.55 16.36
CA ILE A 203 -23.42 -24.26 15.57
C ILE A 203 -22.85 -25.61 15.08
N THR A 204 -21.66 -25.60 14.47
CA THR A 204 -21.03 -26.84 13.96
C THR A 204 -20.75 -27.85 15.08
N THR A 205 -20.33 -27.42 16.26
CA THR A 205 -20.06 -28.31 17.41
C THR A 205 -21.35 -28.98 17.93
N CYS A 206 -22.50 -28.32 17.81
CA CYS A 206 -23.79 -28.93 18.14
C CYS A 206 -24.22 -30.05 17.18
N PHE A 207 -23.74 -30.02 15.92
CA PHE A 207 -24.03 -31.05 14.92
C PHE A 207 -22.97 -32.16 14.88
N ASN A 208 -21.72 -31.85 15.27
CA ASN A 208 -20.60 -32.79 15.33
C ASN A 208 -19.98 -32.81 16.74
N ALA A 209 -20.34 -33.82 17.53
CA ALA A 209 -20.00 -33.93 18.96
C ALA A 209 -18.49 -34.06 19.28
N ASP A 210 -17.62 -34.21 18.27
CA ASP A 210 -16.17 -34.43 18.44
C ASP A 210 -15.27 -33.22 18.14
N MET A 211 -15.79 -32.04 17.80
CA MET A 211 -14.97 -30.92 17.32
C MET A 211 -14.41 -29.97 18.41
N HIS A 212 -14.05 -30.47 19.59
CA HIS A 212 -13.38 -29.68 20.63
C HIS A 212 -11.88 -29.46 20.36
N VAL A 213 -11.49 -29.18 19.13
CA VAL A 213 -10.07 -29.10 18.77
C VAL A 213 -9.57 -27.65 18.77
N THR A 214 -8.41 -27.44 19.41
CA THR A 214 -7.70 -26.15 19.43
C THR A 214 -7.02 -25.94 18.09
N PRO A 215 -7.18 -24.77 17.43
CA PRO A 215 -6.47 -24.53 16.18
C PRO A 215 -4.97 -24.53 16.44
N ARG A 216 -4.19 -25.21 15.60
CA ARG A 216 -2.73 -25.35 15.70
C ARG A 216 -2.05 -24.76 14.47
N LEU A 217 -0.83 -24.29 14.64
CA LEU A 217 0.03 -23.81 13.55
C LEU A 217 1.40 -24.45 13.68
N CYS A 218 1.90 -25.07 12.61
CA CYS A 218 3.23 -25.66 12.54
C CYS A 218 4.19 -24.74 11.78
N ILE A 219 5.34 -24.43 12.39
CA ILE A 219 6.37 -23.53 11.84
C ILE A 219 7.75 -24.17 11.99
N THR A 220 8.63 -23.98 11.01
CA THR A 220 10.09 -24.19 11.16
C THR A 220 10.82 -22.84 11.15
N MET A 221 11.97 -22.78 11.80
CA MET A 221 12.81 -21.59 11.90
C MET A 221 14.28 -22.01 11.87
N GLU A 222 15.05 -21.50 10.92
CA GLU A 222 16.45 -21.88 10.73
C GLU A 222 17.29 -20.62 10.49
N ILE A 223 18.47 -20.56 11.11
CA ILE A 223 19.45 -19.51 10.79
C ILE A 223 20.25 -19.97 9.57
N LEU A 224 20.30 -19.11 8.56
CA LEU A 224 21.09 -19.34 7.34
C LEU A 224 22.52 -18.76 7.45
N GLY A 225 22.75 -17.90 8.43
CA GLY A 225 24.04 -17.25 8.69
C GLY A 225 23.89 -15.81 9.16
N LYS A 226 25.03 -15.11 9.29
CA LYS A 226 25.06 -13.66 9.55
C LYS A 226 24.63 -12.89 8.29
N SER A 227 23.92 -11.79 8.49
CA SER A 227 23.43 -10.97 7.39
C SER A 227 24.46 -9.92 6.96
N ASP A 228 24.48 -9.66 5.65
CA ASP A 228 25.26 -8.58 5.06
C ASP A 228 24.70 -7.18 5.42
N PRO A 229 25.49 -6.11 5.24
CA PRO A 229 25.02 -4.73 5.39
C PRO A 229 23.73 -4.47 4.57
N PRO A 230 22.80 -3.62 5.05
CA PRO A 230 23.04 -2.50 5.96
C PRO A 230 22.63 -2.68 7.45
N HIS A 231 22.61 -3.92 7.98
CA HIS A 231 22.48 -4.32 9.40
C HIS A 231 21.29 -3.82 10.24
N ALA A 232 20.99 -2.52 10.25
CA ALA A 232 19.87 -1.93 10.98
C ALA A 232 18.52 -2.18 10.30
N GLN A 233 18.52 -2.36 8.99
CA GLN A 233 17.32 -2.57 8.19
C GLN A 233 17.04 -4.06 8.03
N MET A 234 15.97 -4.55 8.65
CA MET A 234 15.41 -5.85 8.29
C MET A 234 14.74 -5.77 6.92
N TYR A 235 14.89 -6.82 6.11
CA TYR A 235 14.27 -6.91 4.80
C TYR A 235 14.04 -8.36 4.37
N THR A 236 13.06 -8.55 3.50
CA THR A 236 12.79 -9.83 2.84
C THR A 236 13.85 -10.14 1.78
N VAL A 237 14.51 -11.29 1.92
CA VAL A 237 15.50 -11.82 0.98
C VAL A 237 14.80 -12.65 -0.11
N GLY A 238 13.79 -13.43 0.27
CA GLY A 238 13.04 -14.29 -0.62
C GLY A 238 12.28 -15.39 0.12
N PRO A 239 11.70 -16.38 -0.57
CA PRO A 239 11.50 -16.40 -2.02
C PRO A 239 10.69 -15.19 -2.50
N THR A 240 10.97 -14.72 -3.71
CA THR A 240 10.25 -13.62 -4.33
C THR A 240 9.00 -14.13 -5.04
N ARG A 241 7.97 -13.27 -5.14
CA ARG A 241 6.64 -13.67 -5.61
C ARG A 241 5.94 -12.53 -6.33
N TRP A 242 4.95 -12.89 -7.13
CA TRP A 242 4.03 -11.94 -7.72
C TRP A 242 2.59 -12.38 -7.51
N THR A 243 1.70 -11.40 -7.46
CA THR A 243 0.26 -11.57 -7.41
C THR A 243 -0.39 -10.60 -8.37
N LYS A 244 -1.35 -11.09 -9.14
CA LYS A 244 -2.16 -10.31 -10.07
C LYS A 244 -3.61 -10.39 -9.63
N HIS A 245 -4.12 -9.24 -9.23
CA HIS A 245 -5.46 -9.05 -8.71
C HIS A 245 -6.37 -8.54 -9.81
N PHE A 246 -7.58 -9.08 -9.86
CA PHE A 246 -8.63 -8.58 -10.74
C PHE A 246 -9.74 -7.98 -9.91
N SER A 247 -10.18 -6.78 -10.28
CA SER A 247 -11.34 -6.14 -9.65
C SER A 247 -12.48 -5.99 -10.65
N PRO A 248 -13.46 -6.91 -10.67
CA PRO A 248 -14.60 -6.86 -11.58
C PRO A 248 -15.46 -5.61 -11.40
N MET A 249 -15.55 -5.16 -10.14
CA MET A 249 -16.36 -4.00 -9.78
C MET A 249 -15.74 -2.68 -10.27
N ILE A 250 -14.41 -2.59 -10.25
CA ILE A 250 -13.70 -1.44 -10.83
C ILE A 250 -13.72 -1.56 -12.34
N GLY A 251 -13.51 -2.75 -12.92
CA GLY A 251 -13.64 -2.98 -14.35
C GLY A 251 -15.00 -2.50 -14.90
N ARG A 252 -16.11 -2.78 -14.20
CA ARG A 252 -17.44 -2.28 -14.59
C ARG A 252 -17.59 -0.76 -14.49
N LEU A 253 -16.99 -0.13 -13.48
CA LEU A 253 -17.02 1.33 -13.29
C LEU A 253 -16.11 2.07 -14.29
N THR A 254 -15.01 1.43 -14.68
CA THR A 254 -13.97 1.97 -15.56
C THR A 254 -14.19 1.60 -17.03
N GLY A 255 -15.05 0.63 -17.31
CA GLY A 255 -15.29 0.10 -18.64
C GLY A 255 -14.13 -0.76 -19.18
N THR A 256 -13.14 -1.12 -18.35
CA THR A 256 -12.00 -1.95 -18.74
C THR A 256 -12.48 -3.35 -19.10
N LYS A 257 -12.44 -3.70 -20.39
CA LYS A 257 -12.81 -5.03 -20.91
C LYS A 257 -11.53 -5.84 -21.13
N VAL A 258 -11.50 -7.07 -20.62
CA VAL A 258 -10.43 -8.03 -20.86
C VAL A 258 -10.98 -9.14 -21.76
N ASN A 259 -10.24 -9.46 -22.82
CA ASN A 259 -10.50 -10.65 -23.64
C ASN A 259 -9.77 -11.84 -23.03
N THR A 260 -10.45 -12.98 -22.95
CA THR A 260 -10.03 -14.21 -22.27
C THR A 260 -8.93 -15.02 -22.99
N ASP A 261 -8.16 -14.41 -23.89
CA ASP A 261 -7.32 -15.18 -24.82
C ASP A 261 -5.81 -15.20 -24.43
N ALA A 262 -5.43 -14.90 -23.17
CA ALA A 262 -4.02 -14.88 -22.74
C ALA A 262 -3.49 -16.17 -22.05
N GLU A 263 -4.35 -17.15 -21.73
CA GLU A 263 -3.93 -18.33 -20.94
C GLU A 263 -4.46 -19.70 -21.44
N GLN A 264 -4.96 -19.82 -22.68
CA GLN A 264 -5.40 -21.11 -23.24
C GLN A 264 -4.60 -21.66 -24.43
N ASP A 265 -3.41 -21.14 -24.72
CA ASP A 265 -2.61 -21.57 -25.89
C ASP A 265 -1.41 -22.49 -25.57
N HIS A 266 -1.58 -23.42 -24.62
CA HIS A 266 -0.59 -24.46 -24.38
C HIS A 266 -1.18 -25.85 -24.13
N GLU A 267 -2.04 -26.37 -25.02
CA GLU A 267 -2.09 -27.82 -25.33
C GLU A 267 -2.53 -28.03 -26.79
N LYS A 268 -1.75 -28.82 -27.55
CA LYS A 268 -1.87 -28.97 -29.01
C LYS A 268 -2.93 -30.00 -29.45
N HIS A 269 -3.55 -29.66 -30.59
CA HIS A 269 -4.07 -30.50 -31.68
C HIS A 269 -5.18 -31.55 -31.43
N GLY A 270 -6.33 -31.35 -32.09
CA GLY A 270 -7.17 -32.45 -32.55
C GLY A 270 -8.61 -32.09 -32.93
N SER A 271 -8.92 -32.20 -34.22
CA SER A 271 -10.25 -32.33 -34.87
C SER A 271 -11.22 -31.13 -34.95
N LYS A 272 -11.88 -31.09 -36.11
CA LYS A 272 -12.77 -30.07 -36.69
C LYS A 272 -14.22 -30.18 -36.20
N GLU A 273 -14.98 -29.13 -36.53
CA GLU A 273 -16.47 -29.00 -36.58
C GLU A 273 -17.16 -28.91 -35.19
N GLU A 274 -18.20 -28.12 -34.95
CA GLU A 274 -19.04 -27.22 -35.73
C GLU A 274 -19.80 -26.29 -34.75
N ASP A 275 -20.28 -25.15 -35.24
CA ASP A 275 -21.34 -24.28 -34.73
C ASP A 275 -21.72 -24.28 -33.23
N SER A 276 -21.30 -23.22 -32.53
CA SER A 276 -22.25 -22.39 -31.76
C SER A 276 -21.65 -21.01 -31.50
N LYS A 277 -22.26 -19.96 -32.05
CA LYS A 277 -22.01 -18.55 -31.70
C LYS A 277 -22.45 -18.28 -30.25
N LYS A 278 -21.72 -18.79 -29.26
CA LYS A 278 -21.71 -18.20 -27.92
C LYS A 278 -20.96 -16.88 -28.04
N LYS A 279 -21.68 -15.76 -27.90
CA LYS A 279 -21.10 -14.43 -27.67
C LYS A 279 -20.01 -14.58 -26.61
N LYS A 280 -18.72 -14.46 -26.99
CA LYS A 280 -17.60 -14.42 -26.04
C LYS A 280 -17.94 -13.37 -24.98
N SER A 281 -18.14 -13.80 -23.74
CA SER A 281 -18.54 -12.94 -22.64
C SER A 281 -17.39 -11.99 -22.31
N GLN A 282 -17.52 -10.73 -22.68
CA GLN A 282 -16.54 -9.68 -22.35
C GLN A 282 -16.54 -9.47 -20.83
N LYS A 283 -15.44 -9.85 -20.15
CA LYS A 283 -15.31 -9.66 -18.71
C LYS A 283 -14.65 -8.32 -18.45
N TYR A 284 -15.22 -7.55 -17.52
CA TYR A 284 -14.69 -6.24 -17.17
C TYR A 284 -13.76 -6.37 -15.98
N ASP A 285 -12.45 -6.50 -16.18
CA ASP A 285 -11.51 -6.74 -15.08
C ASP A 285 -10.40 -5.68 -15.06
N PHE A 286 -10.33 -4.94 -13.95
CA PHE A 286 -9.20 -4.06 -13.65
C PHE A 286 -8.06 -4.89 -13.06
N GLN A 287 -6.85 -4.73 -13.59
CA GLN A 287 -5.67 -5.44 -13.12
C GLN A 287 -4.83 -4.60 -12.16
N ALA A 288 -4.54 -5.15 -10.99
CA ALA A 288 -3.55 -4.62 -10.06
C ALA A 288 -2.48 -5.66 -9.78
N ASN A 289 -1.22 -5.24 -9.77
CA ASN A 289 -0.08 -6.14 -9.64
C ASN A 289 0.68 -5.84 -8.34
N GLU A 290 1.11 -6.90 -7.68
CA GLU A 290 2.09 -6.88 -6.59
C GLU A 290 3.25 -7.81 -6.94
N MET A 291 4.47 -7.35 -6.70
CA MET A 291 5.68 -8.15 -6.93
C MET A 291 6.66 -7.89 -5.79
N GLN A 292 6.96 -8.92 -5.01
CA GLN A 292 7.98 -8.86 -3.97
C GLN A 292 9.36 -8.98 -4.62
N LEU A 293 10.17 -7.92 -4.52
CA LEU A 293 11.56 -7.91 -4.97
C LEU A 293 12.50 -8.28 -3.81
N GLN A 294 13.72 -8.67 -4.13
CA GLN A 294 14.73 -8.95 -3.12
C GLN A 294 15.26 -7.64 -2.53
N GLY A 295 15.22 -7.54 -1.20
CA GLY A 295 15.84 -6.44 -0.47
C GLY A 295 17.37 -6.58 -0.31
N PRO A 296 18.02 -5.64 0.39
CA PRO A 296 17.42 -4.42 0.93
C PRO A 296 17.17 -3.42 -0.21
N VAL A 297 16.11 -2.63 -0.09
CA VAL A 297 16.05 -1.38 -0.84
C VAL A 297 17.18 -0.47 -0.34
N PRO A 298 17.88 0.28 -1.22
CA PRO A 298 18.94 1.18 -0.79
C PRO A 298 18.46 2.12 0.33
N PRO A 299 19.26 2.36 1.37
CA PRO A 299 18.87 3.21 2.51
C PRO A 299 18.40 4.61 2.13
N GLU A 300 18.94 5.14 1.03
CA GLU A 300 18.60 6.46 0.47
C GLU A 300 17.22 6.48 -0.20
N LEU A 301 16.64 5.33 -0.55
CA LEU A 301 15.25 5.26 -1.00
C LEU A 301 14.34 5.31 0.24
N TYR A 302 14.10 6.54 0.73
CA TYR A 302 13.31 6.76 1.93
C TYR A 302 12.50 8.05 1.85
N HIS A 303 11.18 7.90 1.80
CA HIS A 303 10.26 9.00 1.52
C HIS A 303 9.05 8.96 2.43
N ARG A 304 8.81 10.07 3.13
CA ARG A 304 7.59 10.29 3.91
C ARG A 304 6.50 10.88 3.00
N PHE A 305 5.24 10.54 3.25
CA PHE A 305 4.14 11.22 2.57
C PHE A 305 4.18 12.75 2.84
N VAL A 306 3.73 13.53 1.86
CA VAL A 306 3.74 15.00 1.90
C VAL A 306 2.41 15.52 2.44
N GLU A 307 2.46 16.25 3.55
CA GLU A 307 1.31 16.88 4.19
C GLU A 307 1.04 18.26 3.58
N PHE A 308 0.62 18.32 2.32
CA PHE A 308 0.32 19.61 1.68
C PHE A 308 -0.96 20.29 2.22
N ARG A 309 -1.82 19.55 2.93
CA ARG A 309 -2.99 20.05 3.67
C ARG A 309 -3.17 19.30 5.00
N PRO A 310 -3.68 19.92 6.08
CA PRO A 310 -3.91 19.27 7.39
C PRO A 310 -4.78 18.00 7.31
N ILE A 311 -5.72 17.96 6.35
CA ILE A 311 -6.60 16.80 6.12
C ILE A 311 -5.79 15.55 5.77
N ILE A 312 -4.66 15.69 5.09
CA ILE A 312 -3.80 14.57 4.69
C ILE A 312 -3.07 13.99 5.90
N GLY A 313 -2.60 14.84 6.81
CA GLY A 313 -2.13 14.37 8.12
C GLY A 313 -3.18 13.50 8.83
N SER A 314 -4.46 13.84 8.72
CA SER A 314 -5.56 13.03 9.30
C SER A 314 -5.91 11.76 8.50
N MET A 315 -5.50 11.65 7.23
CA MET A 315 -5.62 10.42 6.43
C MET A 315 -4.61 9.36 6.86
N PHE A 316 -3.37 9.80 7.10
CA PHE A 316 -2.25 8.94 7.48
C PHE A 316 -2.12 8.77 9.01
N SER A 317 -2.71 9.67 9.80
CA SER A 317 -2.81 9.51 11.26
C SER A 317 -4.19 8.99 11.65
N SER A 318 -4.23 7.89 12.41
CA SER A 318 -5.46 7.35 12.98
C SER A 318 -5.96 8.15 14.20
N THR A 319 -5.78 9.46 14.19
CA THR A 319 -6.07 10.36 15.33
C THR A 319 -7.44 11.02 15.17
N GLY A 320 -8.19 11.14 16.27
CA GLY A 320 -9.57 11.64 16.26
C GLY A 320 -10.59 10.68 15.61
N LEU A 321 -11.89 10.94 15.82
CA LEU A 321 -12.98 10.09 15.29
C LEU A 321 -13.03 10.15 13.75
N ARG A 322 -12.89 11.36 13.20
CA ARG A 322 -12.91 11.62 11.75
C ARG A 322 -11.71 11.00 11.03
N GLY A 323 -10.50 11.16 11.58
CA GLY A 323 -9.27 10.56 11.03
C GLY A 323 -9.34 9.03 11.04
N LYS A 324 -9.86 8.41 12.11
CA LYS A 324 -10.08 6.96 12.16
C LYS A 324 -11.04 6.45 11.08
N ILE A 325 -12.16 7.14 10.86
CA ILE A 325 -13.14 6.77 9.82
C ILE A 325 -12.52 6.90 8.43
N LEU A 326 -11.81 8.02 8.20
CA LEU A 326 -11.13 8.29 6.94
C LEU A 326 -10.08 7.22 6.66
N ASN A 327 -9.14 7.02 7.58
CA ASN A 327 -8.09 6.01 7.50
C ASN A 327 -8.66 4.60 7.24
N LEU A 328 -9.74 4.21 7.92
CA LEU A 328 -10.42 2.93 7.66
C LEU A 328 -11.00 2.84 6.24
N ALA A 329 -11.63 3.92 5.75
CA ALA A 329 -12.15 3.97 4.39
C ALA A 329 -11.04 3.85 3.34
N LEU A 330 -9.88 4.45 3.59
CA LEU A 330 -8.72 4.37 2.69
C LEU A 330 -8.14 2.95 2.61
N HIS A 331 -7.97 2.29 3.77
CA HIS A 331 -7.56 0.89 3.81
C HIS A 331 -8.58 -0.03 3.10
N LYS A 332 -9.88 0.27 3.22
CA LYS A 332 -10.92 -0.47 2.50
C LYS A 332 -10.80 -0.33 0.97
N GLN A 333 -10.36 0.83 0.46
CA GLN A 333 -10.13 1.00 -0.97
C GLN A 333 -8.93 0.18 -1.45
N HIS A 334 -7.82 0.19 -0.71
CA HIS A 334 -6.68 -0.67 -0.99
C HIS A 334 -7.10 -2.15 -1.04
N ASN A 335 -7.77 -2.64 0.00
CA ASN A 335 -8.20 -4.03 0.09
C ASN A 335 -9.20 -4.44 -1.01
N ARG A 336 -9.92 -3.50 -1.62
CA ARG A 336 -10.84 -3.78 -2.74
C ARG A 336 -10.11 -3.95 -4.08
N ILE A 337 -8.95 -3.32 -4.22
CA ILE A 337 -8.10 -3.41 -5.41
C ILE A 337 -7.16 -4.60 -5.31
N TYR A 338 -6.57 -4.79 -4.14
CA TYR A 338 -5.66 -5.88 -3.79
C TYR A 338 -6.40 -6.97 -3.00
N ASN A 339 -7.61 -7.33 -3.45
CA ASN A 339 -8.39 -8.41 -2.84
C ASN A 339 -7.89 -9.78 -3.35
N PHE A 340 -8.03 -10.83 -2.55
CA PHE A 340 -7.66 -12.19 -2.95
C PHE A 340 -8.92 -13.02 -3.19
N ASP A 341 -9.37 -13.07 -4.44
CA ASP A 341 -10.52 -13.87 -4.86
C ASP A 341 -10.11 -15.08 -5.72
N GLN A 342 -11.09 -15.77 -6.31
CA GLN A 342 -10.85 -16.94 -7.15
C GLN A 342 -10.17 -16.60 -8.48
N SER A 343 -10.20 -15.34 -8.92
CA SER A 343 -9.50 -14.90 -10.12
C SER A 343 -8.07 -14.44 -9.85
N THR A 344 -7.66 -14.33 -8.59
CA THR A 344 -6.32 -13.88 -8.24
C THR A 344 -5.27 -14.89 -8.72
N GLU A 345 -4.43 -14.46 -9.64
CA GLU A 345 -3.29 -15.21 -10.16
C GLU A 345 -2.05 -14.91 -9.31
N TRP A 346 -1.14 -15.87 -9.21
CA TRP A 346 0.08 -15.71 -8.44
C TRP A 346 1.19 -16.62 -8.95
N GLY A 347 2.42 -16.30 -8.57
CA GLY A 347 3.57 -17.13 -8.85
C GLY A 347 4.76 -16.78 -7.97
N SER A 348 5.78 -17.62 -8.04
CA SER A 348 7.07 -17.40 -7.39
C SER A 348 8.20 -17.48 -8.41
N PHE A 349 9.33 -16.89 -8.06
CA PHE A 349 10.55 -16.91 -8.86
C PHE A 349 11.74 -16.74 -7.93
N GLU A 350 12.89 -17.24 -8.38
CA GLU A 350 14.14 -17.03 -7.66
C GLU A 350 14.50 -15.54 -7.63
N PRO A 351 14.98 -15.02 -6.48
CA PRO A 351 15.46 -13.65 -6.35
C PRO A 351 16.48 -13.27 -7.44
N CYS A 352 16.39 -12.04 -7.97
CA CYS A 352 17.38 -11.49 -8.92
C CYS A 352 17.69 -12.44 -10.11
N SER A 353 16.65 -12.95 -10.76
CA SER A 353 16.76 -13.91 -11.86
C SER A 353 16.12 -13.39 -13.16
N SER A 354 16.48 -13.97 -14.30
CA SER A 354 15.82 -13.66 -15.58
C SER A 354 14.31 -13.98 -15.55
N GLN A 355 13.89 -14.97 -14.75
CA GLN A 355 12.47 -15.26 -14.52
C GLN A 355 11.77 -14.12 -13.79
N ALA A 356 12.45 -13.41 -12.88
CA ALA A 356 11.92 -12.20 -12.26
C ALA A 356 11.64 -11.12 -13.32
N ALA A 357 12.62 -10.84 -14.19
CA ALA A 357 12.46 -9.87 -15.28
C ALA A 357 11.30 -10.24 -16.23
N LEU A 358 11.21 -11.51 -16.63
CA LEU A 358 10.13 -11.99 -17.48
C LEU A 358 8.76 -11.94 -16.79
N SER A 359 8.69 -12.28 -15.50
CA SER A 359 7.44 -12.17 -14.72
C SER A 359 6.98 -10.72 -14.61
N PHE A 360 7.92 -9.79 -14.39
CA PHE A 360 7.62 -8.36 -14.41
C PHE A 360 7.08 -7.90 -15.76
N LEU A 361 7.73 -8.28 -16.86
CA LEU A 361 7.28 -7.94 -18.22
C LEU A 361 5.88 -8.49 -18.50
N ARG A 362 5.58 -9.73 -18.09
CA ARG A 362 4.23 -10.30 -18.21
C ARG A 362 3.18 -9.49 -17.45
N LEU A 363 3.46 -9.09 -16.20
CA LEU A 363 2.56 -8.26 -15.39
C LEU A 363 2.36 -6.86 -15.98
N ALA A 364 3.36 -6.35 -16.70
CA ALA A 364 3.33 -5.07 -17.39
C ALA A 364 2.81 -5.15 -18.84
N HIS A 365 2.36 -6.32 -19.30
CA HIS A 365 1.91 -6.58 -20.68
C HIS A 365 2.99 -6.30 -21.74
N PHE A 366 4.26 -6.49 -21.39
CA PHE A 366 5.38 -6.14 -22.25
C PHE A 366 5.23 -4.68 -22.74
N ASP A 367 5.49 -4.41 -24.01
CA ASP A 367 5.32 -3.10 -24.65
C ASP A 367 4.00 -3.03 -25.45
N GLU A 368 2.95 -3.73 -25.00
CA GLU A 368 1.66 -3.80 -25.71
C GLU A 368 0.74 -2.62 -25.34
N GLY A 369 0.18 -1.93 -26.34
CA GLY A 369 -0.98 -1.06 -26.18
C GLY A 369 -0.66 0.33 -25.59
N GLY A 370 0.60 0.77 -25.67
CA GLY A 370 0.99 2.12 -25.26
C GLY A 370 0.82 2.41 -23.76
N ARG A 371 0.99 1.40 -22.90
CA ARG A 371 0.61 1.46 -21.49
C ARG A 371 1.63 2.21 -20.64
N VAL A 372 1.12 3.03 -19.73
CA VAL A 372 1.88 3.65 -18.65
C VAL A 372 1.31 3.13 -17.35
N PHE A 373 2.13 2.90 -16.33
CA PHE A 373 1.74 2.36 -15.04
C PHE A 373 2.09 3.34 -13.92
N THR A 374 1.23 3.43 -12.90
CA THR A 374 1.53 4.11 -11.64
C THR A 374 2.07 3.09 -10.66
N TYR A 375 3.15 3.41 -9.93
CA TYR A 375 3.78 2.45 -9.01
C TYR A 375 4.11 3.01 -7.62
N VAL A 376 4.23 2.11 -6.65
CA VAL A 376 4.87 2.32 -5.35
C VAL A 376 5.83 1.15 -5.06
N LEU A 377 7.03 1.48 -4.59
CA LEU A 377 8.00 0.55 -4.00
C LEU A 377 8.00 0.74 -2.48
N THR A 378 7.66 -0.31 -1.73
CA THR A 378 7.65 -0.28 -0.25
C THR A 378 9.07 -0.39 0.32
N LEU A 379 9.23 -0.11 1.62
CA LEU A 379 10.52 -0.27 2.32
C LEU A 379 11.01 -1.73 2.41
N ASP A 380 10.11 -2.70 2.25
CA ASP A 380 10.46 -4.13 2.20
C ASP A 380 10.64 -4.63 0.76
N GLY A 381 10.65 -3.75 -0.24
CA GLY A 381 10.87 -4.14 -1.64
C GLY A 381 9.64 -4.69 -2.36
N THR A 382 8.42 -4.52 -1.84
CA THR A 382 7.20 -4.83 -2.58
C THR A 382 6.94 -3.75 -3.62
N PHE A 383 6.95 -4.13 -4.90
CA PHE A 383 6.63 -3.29 -6.03
C PHE A 383 5.15 -3.47 -6.41
N ARG A 384 4.35 -2.42 -6.27
CA ARG A 384 2.92 -2.43 -6.56
C ARG A 384 2.59 -1.45 -7.66
N PHE A 385 1.82 -1.88 -8.65
CA PHE A 385 1.47 -1.01 -9.77
C PHE A 385 0.16 -1.40 -10.45
N THR A 386 -0.47 -0.42 -11.10
CA THR A 386 -1.63 -0.57 -11.98
C THR A 386 -1.47 0.33 -13.20
N GLU A 387 -2.16 0.05 -14.29
CA GLU A 387 -2.17 0.93 -15.46
C GLU A 387 -2.67 2.35 -15.11
N THR A 388 -2.06 3.36 -15.70
CA THR A 388 -2.38 4.78 -15.56
C THR A 388 -3.44 5.19 -16.59
N GLY A 389 -4.48 5.86 -16.13
CA GLY A 389 -5.67 6.23 -16.90
C GLY A 389 -6.62 7.12 -16.09
N LYS A 390 -7.57 7.75 -16.78
CA LYS A 390 -8.51 8.74 -16.20
C LYS A 390 -9.63 8.06 -15.41
N GLU A 391 -9.96 6.85 -15.82
CA GLU A 391 -10.93 5.93 -15.24
C GLU A 391 -10.55 5.49 -13.80
N PHE A 392 -9.27 5.56 -13.43
CA PHE A 392 -8.77 5.12 -12.12
C PHE A 392 -8.82 6.21 -11.04
N GLY A 393 -9.41 7.38 -11.34
CA GLY A 393 -9.70 8.44 -10.37
C GLY A 393 -10.90 8.09 -9.50
N ILE A 394 -10.84 6.98 -8.77
CA ILE A 394 -11.88 6.63 -7.80
C ILE A 394 -11.72 7.55 -6.58
N ASP A 395 -12.82 8.21 -6.24
CA ASP A 395 -13.04 9.14 -5.12
C ASP A 395 -12.14 8.88 -3.89
N LEU A 396 -11.48 9.95 -3.41
CA LEU A 396 -10.80 10.14 -2.12
C LEU A 396 -9.27 9.87 -2.04
N LEU A 397 -8.66 9.06 -2.91
CA LEU A 397 -7.22 8.76 -2.87
C LEU A 397 -6.42 9.22 -4.09
N SER A 398 -5.17 9.64 -3.87
CA SER A 398 -4.17 9.58 -4.95
C SER A 398 -3.84 8.11 -5.25
N LYS A 399 -3.52 7.80 -6.51
CA LYS A 399 -3.14 6.44 -6.93
C LYS A 399 -1.98 5.88 -6.09
N HIS A 400 -0.97 6.70 -5.79
CA HIS A 400 0.16 6.31 -4.92
C HIS A 400 -0.26 6.02 -3.48
N THR A 401 -1.17 6.80 -2.91
CA THR A 401 -1.70 6.51 -1.56
C THR A 401 -2.42 5.16 -1.54
N MET A 402 -3.20 4.86 -2.57
CA MET A 402 -3.88 3.57 -2.74
C MET A 402 -2.87 2.41 -2.81
N HIS A 403 -1.85 2.48 -3.66
CA HIS A 403 -0.82 1.44 -3.76
C HIS A 403 -0.04 1.25 -2.45
N SER A 404 0.28 2.35 -1.77
CA SER A 404 1.02 2.29 -0.50
C SER A 404 0.21 1.75 0.68
N ASN A 405 -1.10 1.49 0.51
CA ASN A 405 -2.02 1.21 1.62
C ASN A 405 -1.92 2.29 2.72
N VAL A 406 -1.79 3.56 2.31
CA VAL A 406 -1.62 4.70 3.24
C VAL A 406 -0.39 4.57 4.14
N ALA A 407 0.67 3.89 3.69
CA ALA A 407 1.91 3.78 4.46
C ALA A 407 2.58 5.16 4.63
N PRO A 408 2.95 5.58 5.85
CA PRO A 408 3.60 6.88 6.05
C PRO A 408 4.96 7.00 5.35
N TYR A 409 5.68 5.89 5.24
CA TYR A 409 6.99 5.81 4.59
C TYR A 409 7.01 4.73 3.51
N ILE A 410 7.65 5.06 2.39
CA ILE A 410 7.91 4.15 1.27
C ILE A 410 9.34 4.32 0.75
N ALA A 411 9.78 3.42 -0.13
CA ALA A 411 11.09 3.53 -0.76
C ALA A 411 11.07 4.51 -1.94
N CYS A 412 10.13 4.35 -2.88
CA CYS A 412 9.97 5.26 -4.02
C CYS A 412 8.58 5.11 -4.66
N SER A 413 8.15 6.09 -5.45
CA SER A 413 6.89 6.04 -6.20
C SER A 413 6.93 6.96 -7.41
N GLY A 414 6.21 6.61 -8.47
CA GLY A 414 6.17 7.39 -9.70
C GLY A 414 5.29 6.74 -10.75
N GLU A 415 5.69 6.89 -12.01
CA GLU A 415 5.15 6.18 -13.15
C GLU A 415 6.27 5.45 -13.93
N PHE A 416 5.89 4.44 -14.71
CA PHE A 416 6.80 3.77 -15.63
C PHE A 416 6.07 3.28 -16.89
N PHE A 417 6.84 2.92 -17.90
CA PHE A 417 6.36 2.17 -19.07
C PHE A 417 7.48 1.27 -19.59
N ILE A 418 7.10 0.28 -20.40
CA ILE A 418 8.04 -0.59 -21.10
C ILE A 418 8.20 -0.07 -22.54
N ARG A 419 9.38 -0.27 -23.12
CA ARG A 419 9.65 -0.10 -24.56
C ARG A 419 10.34 -1.33 -25.09
N ARG A 420 10.09 -1.66 -26.34
CA ARG A 420 10.79 -2.72 -27.05
C ARG A 420 11.90 -2.15 -27.94
N LEU A 421 13.03 -2.82 -27.90
CA LEU A 421 14.21 -2.60 -28.71
C LEU A 421 14.15 -3.49 -29.95
N GLU A 422 14.73 -3.04 -31.06
CA GLU A 422 14.87 -3.85 -32.28
C GLU A 422 15.78 -5.08 -32.06
N ARG A 423 16.75 -4.99 -31.14
CA ARG A 423 17.72 -6.06 -30.86
C ARG A 423 17.91 -6.29 -29.35
N PRO A 424 18.40 -7.48 -28.96
CA PRO A 424 18.56 -7.87 -27.55
C PRO A 424 19.85 -7.27 -26.96
N VAL A 425 19.84 -5.99 -26.62
CA VAL A 425 21.04 -5.30 -26.10
C VAL A 425 20.90 -4.77 -24.67
N SER A 426 19.72 -4.91 -24.05
CA SER A 426 19.46 -4.46 -22.68
C SER A 426 19.88 -2.99 -22.44
N SER A 427 19.72 -2.14 -23.45
CA SER A 427 20.26 -0.78 -23.40
C SER A 427 19.70 0.00 -22.21
N ASP A 428 20.55 0.74 -21.52
CA ASP A 428 20.17 1.63 -20.42
C ASP A 428 20.20 3.12 -20.84
N ASP A 429 20.40 3.39 -22.13
CA ASP A 429 20.37 4.71 -22.73
C ASP A 429 18.91 5.12 -23.04
N PRO A 430 18.46 6.32 -22.63
CA PRO A 430 17.18 6.88 -23.07
C PRO A 430 17.00 6.96 -24.59
N LYS A 431 18.10 7.09 -25.35
CA LYS A 431 18.15 7.16 -26.81
C LYS A 431 19.12 6.09 -27.35
N PRO A 432 18.73 4.81 -27.34
CA PRO A 432 19.58 3.77 -27.92
C PRO A 432 19.80 4.03 -29.42
N LYS A 433 20.88 3.47 -29.96
CA LYS A 433 21.25 3.65 -31.38
C LYS A 433 20.33 2.91 -32.36
N GLU A 434 19.54 1.98 -31.85
CA GLU A 434 18.61 1.17 -32.63
C GLU A 434 17.19 1.73 -32.53
N LYS A 435 16.31 1.18 -33.36
CA LYS A 435 14.91 1.56 -33.34
C LYS A 435 14.24 1.12 -32.04
N VAL A 436 13.31 1.94 -31.56
CA VAL A 436 12.54 1.65 -30.35
C VAL A 436 11.06 1.85 -30.58
N HIS A 437 10.25 0.90 -30.14
CA HIS A 437 8.81 1.07 -30.08
C HIS A 437 8.46 1.90 -28.82
N PRO A 438 7.48 2.82 -28.87
CA PRO A 438 6.61 3.14 -30.01
C PRO A 438 7.11 4.20 -31.00
N ASP A 439 8.31 4.76 -30.81
CA ASP A 439 8.83 5.84 -31.68
C ASP A 439 8.99 5.34 -33.15
N ASP A 440 9.35 4.06 -33.33
CA ASP A 440 9.52 3.38 -34.61
C ASP A 440 8.66 2.10 -34.70
N GLU A 441 8.25 1.72 -35.91
CA GLU A 441 7.65 0.40 -36.18
C GLU A 441 8.73 -0.68 -36.18
N ILE A 442 8.56 -1.70 -35.32
CA ILE A 442 9.49 -2.83 -35.16
C ILE A 442 8.71 -4.14 -35.33
N ALA A 443 9.20 -5.05 -36.18
CA ALA A 443 8.57 -6.36 -36.41
C ALA A 443 8.81 -7.34 -35.23
N GLY A 444 8.03 -8.43 -35.14
CA GLY A 444 8.30 -9.53 -34.21
C GLY A 444 7.92 -9.23 -32.75
N GLY A 445 6.74 -8.65 -32.53
CA GLY A 445 6.18 -8.44 -31.20
C GLY A 445 4.78 -7.82 -31.22
N PRO A 446 4.22 -7.50 -30.04
CA PRO A 446 2.85 -7.01 -29.94
C PRO A 446 2.72 -5.65 -30.64
N PRO A 447 1.53 -5.32 -31.17
CA PRO A 447 0.29 -6.10 -31.10
C PRO A 447 0.12 -7.17 -32.18
N GLN A 448 1.08 -7.33 -33.11
CA GLN A 448 0.90 -8.20 -34.29
C GLN A 448 1.37 -9.65 -34.07
N ASP A 449 2.48 -9.83 -33.36
CA ASP A 449 3.07 -11.14 -33.05
C ASP A 449 3.20 -11.32 -31.53
N ASP A 450 3.52 -12.55 -31.11
CA ASP A 450 3.81 -12.85 -29.71
C ASP A 450 5.01 -12.03 -29.19
N PRO A 451 4.99 -11.60 -27.93
CA PRO A 451 6.11 -10.86 -27.35
C PRO A 451 7.38 -11.70 -27.26
N PRO A 452 8.55 -11.15 -27.68
CA PRO A 452 9.84 -11.72 -27.36
C PRO A 452 9.95 -12.06 -25.87
N THR A 453 10.41 -13.28 -25.57
CA THR A 453 10.50 -13.76 -24.19
C THR A 453 11.82 -13.43 -23.52
N ASP A 454 12.80 -12.93 -24.27
CA ASP A 454 14.09 -12.48 -23.75
C ASP A 454 13.98 -11.03 -23.24
N PRO A 455 14.20 -10.78 -21.93
CA PRO A 455 14.13 -9.45 -21.34
C PRO A 455 15.06 -8.41 -21.97
N SER A 456 16.13 -8.84 -22.66
CA SER A 456 17.10 -7.94 -23.30
C SER A 456 16.56 -7.17 -24.50
N PHE A 457 15.40 -7.58 -25.04
CA PHE A 457 14.64 -6.81 -26.02
C PHE A 457 13.86 -5.65 -25.40
N TYR A 458 13.92 -5.44 -24.09
CA TYR A 458 13.06 -4.47 -23.41
C TYR A 458 13.84 -3.46 -22.58
N GLN A 459 13.24 -2.28 -22.47
CA GLN A 459 13.63 -1.24 -21.53
C GLN A 459 12.47 -0.90 -20.59
N LEU A 460 12.75 -0.86 -19.29
CA LEU A 460 11.94 -0.20 -18.29
C LEU A 460 12.33 1.28 -18.21
N VAL A 461 11.43 2.17 -18.63
CA VAL A 461 11.58 3.61 -18.37
C VAL A 461 10.75 3.97 -17.16
N ILE A 462 11.42 4.43 -16.09
CA ILE A 462 10.79 4.68 -14.77
C ILE A 462 11.13 6.07 -14.25
N ASP A 463 10.18 6.72 -13.60
CA ASP A 463 10.35 8.06 -13.05
C ASP A 463 9.97 8.18 -11.58
N ASN A 464 10.06 9.41 -11.06
CA ASN A 464 9.67 9.81 -9.71
C ASN A 464 8.43 10.73 -9.68
N ASP A 465 7.52 10.61 -10.63
CA ASP A 465 6.30 11.43 -10.73
C ASP A 465 5.24 11.02 -9.68
N SER A 466 5.41 11.52 -8.45
CA SER A 466 4.42 11.32 -7.38
C SER A 466 4.11 12.62 -6.64
N GLY A 467 2.86 13.07 -6.73
CA GLY A 467 2.38 14.20 -5.93
C GLY A 467 2.33 13.91 -4.42
N THR A 468 2.25 12.63 -4.04
CA THR A 468 2.02 12.16 -2.66
C THR A 468 3.28 12.02 -1.86
N TYR A 469 4.34 11.45 -2.46
CA TYR A 469 5.63 11.23 -1.79
C TYR A 469 6.76 12.08 -2.36
N ARG A 470 6.57 12.67 -3.55
CA ARG A 470 7.52 13.58 -4.23
C ARG A 470 8.99 13.15 -4.10
N PRO A 471 9.37 11.94 -4.56
CA PRO A 471 10.75 11.49 -4.44
C PRO A 471 11.71 12.44 -5.13
N ASP A 472 12.87 12.67 -4.53
CA ASP A 472 13.84 13.64 -5.05
C ASP A 472 14.55 13.11 -6.31
N LYS A 473 15.11 13.98 -7.15
CA LYS A 473 15.85 13.55 -8.35
C LYS A 473 17.11 12.75 -8.00
N SER A 474 17.75 13.04 -6.86
CA SER A 474 19.01 12.42 -6.44
C SER A 474 18.93 10.90 -6.20
N ILE A 475 17.73 10.37 -5.96
CA ILE A 475 17.52 8.94 -5.67
C ILE A 475 17.46 8.06 -6.93
N LEU A 476 17.26 8.64 -8.11
CA LEU A 476 17.03 7.90 -9.35
C LEU A 476 18.17 6.91 -9.70
N PRO A 477 19.47 7.23 -9.52
CA PRO A 477 20.54 6.25 -9.73
C PRO A 477 20.46 5.05 -8.80
N LYS A 478 20.02 5.23 -7.56
CA LYS A 478 19.85 4.15 -6.58
C LYS A 478 18.64 3.28 -6.91
N LEU A 479 17.56 3.89 -7.38
CA LEU A 479 16.40 3.17 -7.90
C LEU A 479 16.77 2.34 -9.13
N LYS A 480 17.51 2.92 -10.08
CA LYS A 480 18.02 2.22 -11.27
C LYS A 480 18.82 0.97 -10.87
N ALA A 481 19.86 1.14 -10.05
CA ALA A 481 20.72 0.03 -9.63
C ALA A 481 19.95 -1.08 -8.88
N PHE A 482 18.96 -0.70 -8.06
CA PHE A 482 18.12 -1.68 -7.35
C PHE A 482 17.27 -2.51 -8.32
N LEU A 483 16.69 -1.88 -9.35
CA LEU A 483 15.86 -2.55 -10.34
C LEU A 483 16.69 -3.39 -11.32
N GLU A 484 17.86 -2.90 -11.75
CA GLU A 484 18.80 -3.67 -12.59
C GLU A 484 19.24 -4.97 -11.90
N LYS A 485 19.54 -4.89 -10.59
CA LYS A 485 19.86 -6.07 -9.79
C LYS A 485 18.68 -7.05 -9.74
N ASN A 486 17.45 -6.55 -9.57
CA ASN A 486 16.26 -7.39 -9.42
C ASN A 486 15.73 -7.93 -10.76
N PHE A 487 16.03 -7.28 -11.88
CA PHE A 487 15.60 -7.68 -13.23
C PHE A 487 16.79 -7.87 -14.18
N PRO A 488 17.65 -8.90 -13.96
CA PRO A 488 18.76 -9.17 -14.85
C PRO A 488 18.33 -9.31 -16.31
N GLY A 489 19.06 -8.65 -17.20
CA GLY A 489 18.80 -8.63 -18.64
C GLY A 489 17.81 -7.58 -19.10
N LEU A 490 17.06 -6.92 -18.21
CA LEU A 490 16.18 -5.80 -18.59
C LEU A 490 16.96 -4.48 -18.58
N GLY A 491 16.88 -3.68 -19.65
CA GLY A 491 17.45 -2.33 -19.65
C GLY A 491 16.65 -1.40 -18.72
N VAL A 492 17.30 -0.63 -17.84
CA VAL A 492 16.60 0.27 -16.90
C VAL A 492 17.02 1.72 -17.11
N VAL A 493 16.04 2.58 -17.40
CA VAL A 493 16.22 4.00 -17.64
C VAL A 493 15.44 4.78 -16.58
N ALA A 494 16.12 5.26 -15.54
CA ALA A 494 15.51 6.10 -14.50
C ALA A 494 15.62 7.60 -14.86
N MET A 495 14.50 8.28 -15.03
CA MET A 495 14.45 9.69 -15.47
C MET A 495 13.65 10.56 -14.51
N HIS A 496 14.03 11.83 -14.40
CA HIS A 496 13.24 12.78 -13.63
C HIS A 496 11.99 13.20 -14.42
N TRP A 497 10.83 13.24 -13.77
CA TRP A 497 9.53 13.54 -14.40
C TRP A 497 9.51 14.86 -15.18
N GLU A 498 10.29 15.87 -14.78
CA GLU A 498 10.36 17.17 -15.46
C GLU A 498 11.16 17.15 -16.78
N THR A 499 11.91 16.08 -17.04
CA THR A 499 12.79 15.99 -18.22
C THR A 499 11.97 16.00 -19.50
N GLU A 500 12.26 16.91 -20.42
CA GLU A 500 11.47 17.08 -21.66
C GLU A 500 11.40 15.80 -22.48
N ARG A 501 12.51 15.08 -22.59
CA ARG A 501 12.57 13.79 -23.27
C ARG A 501 11.62 12.75 -22.68
N LEU A 502 11.45 12.69 -21.36
CA LEU A 502 10.52 11.75 -20.74
C LEU A 502 9.07 12.14 -21.07
N LYS A 503 8.75 13.43 -21.14
CA LYS A 503 7.43 13.91 -21.55
C LYS A 503 7.12 13.51 -23.00
N GLU A 504 8.09 13.66 -23.89
CA GLU A 504 8.00 13.18 -25.29
C GLU A 504 7.70 11.68 -25.33
N MET A 505 8.48 10.86 -24.61
CA MET A 505 8.26 9.41 -24.57
C MET A 505 6.88 9.03 -24.02
N LYS A 506 6.44 9.67 -22.93
CA LYS A 506 5.08 9.47 -22.39
C LYS A 506 4.00 9.92 -23.37
N GLN A 507 4.25 10.95 -24.17
CA GLN A 507 3.32 11.41 -25.20
C GLN A 507 3.21 10.40 -26.34
N ALA A 508 4.33 9.84 -26.80
CA ALA A 508 4.36 8.76 -27.78
C ALA A 508 3.53 7.54 -27.29
N GLN A 509 3.74 7.10 -26.05
CA GLN A 509 2.94 6.03 -25.44
C GLN A 509 1.43 6.33 -25.45
N ARG A 510 1.03 7.57 -25.13
CA ARG A 510 -0.37 7.98 -25.16
C ARG A 510 -0.96 7.99 -26.57
N ASP A 511 -0.17 8.34 -27.58
CA ASP A 511 -0.63 8.38 -28.96
C ASP A 511 -0.74 6.96 -29.54
N THR A 512 0.21 6.07 -29.25
CA THR A 512 0.09 4.63 -29.52
C THR A 512 -1.13 4.02 -28.84
N LYS A 513 -1.38 4.33 -27.56
CA LYS A 513 -2.59 3.86 -26.86
C LYS A 513 -3.90 4.31 -27.54
N LYS A 514 -3.92 5.48 -28.21
CA LYS A 514 -5.08 5.92 -29.00
C LYS A 514 -5.21 5.17 -30.32
N ASN A 515 -4.09 4.79 -30.94
CA ASN A 515 -4.04 4.16 -32.26
C ASN A 515 -4.25 2.64 -32.18
N GLU A 516 -3.55 1.95 -31.27
CA GLU A 516 -3.63 0.50 -31.05
C GLU A 516 -4.81 0.11 -30.16
N GLY A 517 -5.25 1.04 -29.30
CA GLY A 517 -6.33 0.77 -28.38
C GLY A 517 -7.61 0.43 -29.13
N ARG A 518 -8.11 -0.80 -28.95
CA ARG A 518 -9.55 -1.07 -28.96
C ARG A 518 -10.19 0.01 -28.09
N MET A 519 -10.81 1.01 -28.71
CA MET A 519 -11.45 2.11 -27.99
C MET A 519 -12.28 1.54 -26.85
N ILE A 520 -11.84 1.75 -25.62
CA ILE A 520 -12.75 1.80 -24.48
C ILE A 520 -13.50 3.10 -24.69
N ASN A 521 -14.54 3.05 -25.53
CA ASN A 521 -15.55 4.09 -25.62
C ASN A 521 -16.28 4.10 -24.28
N VAL A 522 -15.71 4.82 -23.32
CA VAL A 522 -16.48 5.31 -22.18
C VAL A 522 -17.42 6.34 -22.77
N VAL A 523 -18.70 6.01 -22.86
CA VAL A 523 -19.76 7.02 -22.96
C VAL A 523 -19.71 7.78 -21.64
N MET A 524 -18.82 8.79 -21.56
CA MET A 524 -18.87 9.76 -20.48
C MET A 524 -20.13 10.57 -20.70
N ASN A 525 -21.06 10.48 -19.76
CA ASN A 525 -22.04 11.53 -19.59
C ASN A 525 -21.25 12.82 -19.31
N ARG A 526 -21.45 13.81 -20.18
CA ARG A 526 -20.61 15.00 -20.35
C ARG A 526 -20.39 15.75 -19.03
N SER A 527 -19.14 16.11 -18.75
CA SER A 527 -18.72 17.43 -18.26
C SER A 527 -17.21 17.53 -18.33
N ALA A 528 -16.70 18.30 -19.29
CA ALA A 528 -15.28 18.55 -19.48
C ALA A 528 -14.74 19.55 -18.46
N SER A 529 -13.58 19.28 -17.86
CA SER A 529 -12.49 20.26 -17.69
C SER A 529 -11.28 19.64 -16.98
N SER A 530 -10.12 20.14 -17.36
CA SER A 530 -8.73 19.84 -17.01
C SER A 530 -8.45 19.55 -15.53
N ILE A 531 -7.28 18.96 -15.24
CA ILE A 531 -6.76 18.48 -13.95
C ILE A 531 -6.95 19.44 -12.74
N SER A 532 -7.14 20.76 -12.95
CA SER A 532 -7.54 21.68 -11.86
C SER A 532 -8.96 21.44 -11.34
N SER A 533 -9.80 20.70 -12.06
CA SER A 533 -11.18 20.39 -11.69
C SER A 533 -11.29 19.28 -10.63
N ALA A 534 -10.28 18.42 -10.51
CA ALA A 534 -10.22 17.42 -9.45
C ALA A 534 -9.82 18.06 -8.11
N GLU A 535 -8.84 18.97 -8.13
CA GLU A 535 -8.52 19.81 -6.97
C GLU A 535 -9.68 20.73 -6.60
N SER A 536 -10.34 21.39 -7.55
CA SER A 536 -11.48 22.26 -7.24
C SER A 536 -12.74 21.50 -6.79
N ARG A 537 -12.92 20.24 -7.21
CA ARG A 537 -14.01 19.36 -6.72
C ARG A 537 -13.70 18.78 -5.34
N LEU A 538 -12.43 18.55 -5.04
CA LEU A 538 -11.96 18.32 -3.67
C LEU A 538 -12.12 19.59 -2.84
N GLU A 539 -11.82 20.79 -3.34
CA GLU A 539 -12.07 22.07 -2.65
C GLU A 539 -13.55 22.40 -2.47
N ALA A 540 -14.42 22.02 -3.41
CA ALA A 540 -15.87 22.20 -3.30
C ALA A 540 -16.48 21.22 -2.28
N ARG A 541 -15.96 19.98 -2.20
CA ARG A 541 -16.28 19.09 -1.08
C ARG A 541 -15.67 19.62 0.21
N ASP A 542 -14.38 19.92 0.26
CA ASP A 542 -13.68 20.41 1.45
C ASP A 542 -14.30 21.68 2.03
N SER A 543 -14.74 22.66 1.21
CA SER A 543 -15.48 23.83 1.69
C SER A 543 -16.82 23.48 2.34
N THR A 544 -17.50 22.45 1.83
CA THR A 544 -18.73 21.91 2.44
C THR A 544 -18.43 21.19 3.77
N TRP A 545 -17.24 20.57 3.89
CA TRP A 545 -16.81 19.81 5.06
C TRP A 545 -16.15 20.70 6.15
N GLU A 546 -15.43 21.75 5.77
CA GLU A 546 -14.88 22.80 6.63
C GLU A 546 -15.99 23.71 7.19
N ALA A 547 -17.05 23.94 6.43
CA ALA A 547 -18.25 24.64 6.89
C ALA A 547 -19.12 23.80 7.87
N GLY A 548 -18.70 22.58 8.22
CA GLY A 548 -19.42 21.73 9.19
C GLY A 548 -20.70 21.09 8.65
N GLY A 549 -20.89 21.04 7.33
CA GLY A 549 -22.06 20.41 6.72
C GLY A 549 -22.07 18.89 6.91
N LYS A 550 -23.11 18.36 7.58
CA LYS A 550 -23.31 16.91 7.74
C LYS A 550 -23.46 16.24 6.37
N SER A 551 -22.78 15.11 6.14
CA SER A 551 -23.00 14.31 4.93
C SER A 551 -24.44 13.76 4.89
N LYS A 552 -24.97 13.41 3.70
CA LYS A 552 -26.33 12.82 3.57
C LYS A 552 -26.53 11.57 4.44
N ARG A 553 -25.46 10.81 4.69
CA ARG A 553 -25.49 9.63 5.58
C ARG A 553 -25.46 10.01 7.06
N GLU A 554 -24.67 11.02 7.46
CA GLU A 554 -24.69 11.53 8.84
C GLU A 554 -26.01 12.25 9.18
N ALA A 555 -26.60 12.96 8.22
CA ALA A 555 -27.91 13.58 8.39
C ALA A 555 -29.00 12.51 8.54
N ALA A 556 -28.92 11.42 7.77
CA ALA A 556 -29.83 10.29 7.91
C ALA A 556 -29.65 9.54 9.24
N LEU A 557 -28.40 9.33 9.69
CA LEU A 557 -28.11 8.68 10.97
C LEU A 557 -28.57 9.54 12.16
N ALA A 558 -28.30 10.85 12.12
CA ALA A 558 -28.72 11.78 13.16
C ALA A 558 -30.26 11.95 13.22
N ALA A 559 -30.96 11.82 12.09
CA ALA A 559 -32.43 11.84 12.05
C ALA A 559 -33.07 10.55 12.58
N VAL A 560 -32.31 9.44 12.61
CA VAL A 560 -32.75 8.17 13.21
C VAL A 560 -32.52 8.17 14.73
N GLU A 561 -31.47 8.83 15.20
CA GLU A 561 -31.14 8.93 16.63
C GLU A 561 -31.95 10.02 17.37
N ASP A 562 -32.39 11.08 16.69
CA ASP A 562 -33.20 12.15 17.28
C ASP A 562 -34.34 12.61 16.34
N PRO A 563 -35.58 12.14 16.55
CA PRO A 563 -36.74 12.44 15.71
C PRO A 563 -37.08 13.95 15.62
N SER A 564 -36.55 14.77 16.54
CA SER A 564 -36.79 16.22 16.55
C SER A 564 -36.04 16.98 15.45
N GLN A 565 -34.94 16.41 14.91
CA GLN A 565 -34.15 17.00 13.81
C GLN A 565 -34.76 16.75 12.42
N LEU A 566 -35.75 15.87 12.31
CA LEU A 566 -36.46 15.54 11.07
C LEU A 566 -37.13 16.78 10.44
N LYS A 567 -37.65 17.69 11.27
CA LYS A 567 -38.31 18.93 10.82
C LYS A 567 -37.34 19.92 10.15
N GLN A 568 -36.06 19.93 10.53
CA GLN A 568 -35.05 20.78 9.89
C GLN A 568 -34.57 20.21 8.55
N ALA A 569 -34.44 18.89 8.44
CA ALA A 569 -34.03 18.22 7.20
C ALA A 569 -35.08 18.35 6.09
N ILE A 570 -36.38 18.35 6.43
CA ILE A 570 -37.47 18.49 5.46
C ILE A 570 -37.61 19.93 4.94
N LYS A 571 -37.29 20.94 5.76
CA LYS A 571 -37.43 22.35 5.39
C LYS A 571 -36.41 22.83 4.36
N GLY A 572 -35.26 22.14 4.23
CA GLY A 572 -34.23 22.42 3.23
C GLY A 572 -34.42 21.72 1.88
N ALA A 573 -35.39 20.81 1.76
CA ALA A 573 -35.55 19.94 0.59
C ALA A 573 -36.74 20.30 -0.34
N LEU A 574 -37.50 21.35 -0.04
CA LEU A 574 -38.65 21.76 -0.86
C LEU A 574 -38.26 22.88 -1.85
N PRO A 575 -38.45 22.70 -3.17
CA PRO A 575 -38.22 23.75 -4.16
C PRO A 575 -39.33 24.81 -4.09
N GLY A 576 -38.92 26.08 -3.96
CA GLY A 576 -39.85 27.22 -3.86
C GLY A 576 -40.66 27.45 -5.14
N LYS A 577 -41.99 27.50 -5.01
CA LYS A 577 -42.91 28.04 -6.03
C LYS A 577 -42.72 29.56 -6.13
N LYS A 578 -42.33 30.05 -7.31
CA LYS A 578 -42.49 31.46 -7.69
C LYS A 578 -43.98 31.71 -7.96
N GLY A 579 -44.59 32.61 -7.19
CA GLY A 579 -45.89 33.19 -7.50
C GLY A 579 -45.68 34.48 -8.29
N GLU A 580 -46.37 34.59 -9.43
CA GLU A 580 -46.61 35.83 -10.16
C GLU A 580 -47.38 36.82 -9.29
N ALA A 581 -47.02 38.10 -9.38
CA ALA A 581 -47.89 39.21 -9.04
C ALA A 581 -47.71 40.30 -10.09
N SER A 582 -48.62 40.30 -11.06
CA SER A 582 -48.99 41.47 -11.84
C SER A 582 -49.88 42.36 -10.97
N ALA A 583 -49.58 43.65 -10.88
CA ALA A 583 -50.56 44.67 -10.54
C ALA A 583 -50.33 45.88 -11.45
N ALA A 584 -51.38 46.24 -12.19
CA ALA A 584 -51.62 47.58 -12.73
C ALA A 584 -51.35 48.63 -11.62
N THR A 585 -50.76 49.79 -11.88
CA THR A 585 -51.09 50.81 -12.88
C THR A 585 -49.87 51.72 -13.04
#